data_AF-A0A0T9MT60-F1
#
_entry.id   AF-A0A0T9MT60-F1
#
_cell.length_a   1.000
_cell.length_b   1.000
_cell.length_c   1.000
_cell.angle_alpha   90.00
_cell.angle_beta   90.00
_cell.angle_gamma   90.00
#
_symmetry.space_group_name_H-M   'P 1'
#
loop_
_entity.id
_entity.type
_entity.pdbx_description
1 polymer ?
#
loop_
_entity_poly.entity_id
_entity_poly.type
_entity_poly.pdbx_seq_one_letter_code
_entity_poly.pdbx_strand_id
1 'polypeptide(L)'
;MQKKLRLKQADDYDYLVATLYAIKAVIAYMDGTEQCQRIGNEQGDVDEWDDIVLHGVANVTTHCQVKRQMGDFSNDEPMRGVKTTGENKGKLKNLTALDSAFEKLSKHFAKPVSERDGAKKFRLAIPNANIQIKKNLTIVHLRAVCTEWSKAGANVEGFSKAGNPTETVRTWLSSWCDFSSDEAMFECLRALEIREHGDEERLDGDCCSSLIDWYSSPDDVRREVRDFLVRNASSEQSITPRMIACQIERYVRPQKRAWARYNMANPLEWEVSGTLSGHGTDIEFPETVVDRLWEPSEGRRYELQFGHNYNGGPSSPLQLSLMRLALHVAPSVAVFASGVDGWHSMVAQTVRNTLGQSEDELSAMRWDSWGATPTPSDHRKIRTTSLVNGEASQLNMRMTALTWKNVTNRVSIKISRGQSSEVRDAVEVLWYEWQDEINADTTLQQELLRDMLYAKSEGSLIIGELRSGLRTVLLIADALVMLLHLAIASEVTDRSWRNFGDSLSVRAVALLYWAGPNQQTEDLRRFFDDDDRSQRAEFLGKETARVLVLPQARSSVSAIYGKTLADGSDGGDSIADPRAPTSIVTHSQEYKDALGLKSIAGLKAFLAKTLQVRDAQRTLHINMLTTENPHAD
;
A
#
# COMPACT_ATOMS: atom_id res chain seq x y z
N MET A 1 -6.25 -31.52 35.38
CA MET A 1 -6.10 -32.32 34.15
C MET A 1 -6.68 -31.50 33.00
N GLN A 2 -5.80 -30.83 32.27
CA GLN A 2 -6.15 -29.80 31.29
C GLN A 2 -6.95 -30.41 30.14
N LYS A 3 -8.18 -29.94 29.97
CA LYS A 3 -8.97 -30.26 28.79
C LYS A 3 -8.31 -29.47 27.64
N LYS A 4 -7.48 -30.17 26.86
CA LYS A 4 -7.32 -29.89 25.42
C LYS A 4 -8.70 -29.55 24.86
N LEU A 5 -8.80 -28.77 23.79
CA LEU A 5 -9.99 -28.74 22.95
C LEU A 5 -10.56 -30.16 22.91
N ARG A 6 -11.62 -30.41 23.68
CA ARG A 6 -12.36 -31.65 23.57
C ARG A 6 -13.28 -31.36 22.40
N LEU A 7 -12.66 -31.34 21.22
CA LEU A 7 -13.27 -31.94 20.05
C LEU A 7 -13.59 -33.38 20.50
N LYS A 8 -14.71 -33.59 21.21
CA LYS A 8 -15.52 -34.79 20.97
C LYS A 8 -15.53 -34.88 19.46
N GLN A 9 -14.98 -35.95 18.86
CA GLN A 9 -15.04 -36.22 17.41
C GLN A 9 -16.05 -35.29 16.75
N ALA A 10 -15.59 -34.12 16.30
CA ALA A 10 -16.54 -33.10 15.88
C ALA A 10 -17.16 -33.70 14.63
N ASP A 11 -18.50 -33.81 14.61
CA ASP A 11 -19.17 -34.34 13.44
C ASP A 11 -18.71 -33.49 12.23
N ASP A 12 -18.58 -34.09 11.05
CA ASP A 12 -18.09 -33.39 9.85
C ASP A 12 -18.79 -32.03 9.61
N TYR A 13 -20.04 -31.93 10.05
CA TYR A 13 -20.85 -30.71 10.05
C TYR A 13 -20.21 -29.53 10.80
N ASP A 14 -19.63 -29.74 11.98
CA ASP A 14 -19.03 -28.65 12.78
C ASP A 14 -17.81 -28.07 12.06
N TYR A 15 -16.99 -28.93 11.46
CA TYR A 15 -15.86 -28.51 10.63
C TYR A 15 -16.31 -27.76 9.39
N LEU A 16 -17.43 -28.14 8.77
CA LEU A 16 -17.97 -27.43 7.62
C LEU A 16 -18.49 -26.03 8.00
N VAL A 17 -19.17 -25.89 9.14
CA VAL A 17 -19.60 -24.59 9.66
C VAL A 17 -18.39 -23.70 9.98
N ALA A 18 -17.36 -24.25 10.62
CA ALA A 18 -16.11 -23.53 10.90
C ALA A 18 -15.40 -23.11 9.61
N THR A 19 -15.36 -23.99 8.61
CA THR A 19 -14.78 -23.72 7.29
C THR A 19 -15.53 -22.59 6.58
N LEU A 20 -16.86 -22.59 6.62
CA LEU A 20 -17.68 -21.51 6.04
C LEU A 20 -17.37 -20.16 6.69
N TYR A 21 -17.26 -20.10 8.02
CA TYR A 21 -16.92 -18.86 8.72
C TYR A 21 -15.50 -18.39 8.43
N ALA A 22 -14.53 -19.31 8.35
CA ALA A 22 -13.17 -18.99 7.93
C ALA A 22 -13.12 -18.45 6.50
N ILE A 23 -13.81 -19.09 5.55
CA ILE A 23 -13.91 -18.62 4.16
C ILE A 23 -14.50 -17.21 4.11
N LYS A 24 -15.61 -16.96 4.81
CA LYS A 24 -16.22 -15.62 4.85
C LYS A 24 -15.28 -14.56 5.42
N ALA A 25 -14.50 -14.90 6.45
CA ALA A 25 -13.51 -14.00 7.03
C ALA A 25 -12.32 -13.75 6.08
N VAL A 26 -11.86 -14.78 5.38
CA VAL A 26 -10.80 -14.67 4.37
C VAL A 26 -11.25 -13.80 3.20
N ILE A 27 -12.44 -14.04 2.65
CA ILE A 27 -12.95 -13.22 1.55
C ILE A 27 -13.09 -11.76 1.97
N ALA A 28 -13.63 -11.50 3.17
CA ALA A 28 -13.70 -10.15 3.70
C ALA A 28 -12.32 -9.49 3.86
N TYR A 29 -11.32 -10.24 4.33
CA TYR A 29 -9.93 -9.79 4.39
C TYR A 29 -9.37 -9.46 3.00
N MET A 30 -9.60 -10.33 2.01
CA MET A 30 -9.17 -10.10 0.63
C MET A 30 -9.84 -8.87 0.00
N ASP A 31 -11.11 -8.60 0.35
CA ASP A 31 -11.86 -7.42 -0.10
C ASP A 31 -11.57 -6.16 0.76
N GLY A 32 -10.83 -6.29 1.87
CA GLY A 32 -10.55 -5.20 2.80
C GLY A 32 -11.77 -4.71 3.58
N THR A 33 -12.78 -5.56 3.78
CA THR A 33 -14.03 -5.25 4.49
C THR A 33 -13.99 -5.70 5.95
N GLU A 34 -14.87 -5.14 6.78
CA GLU A 34 -14.92 -5.49 8.20
C GLU A 34 -15.51 -6.89 8.40
N GLN A 35 -14.79 -7.76 9.12
CA GLN A 35 -15.24 -9.09 9.50
C GLN A 35 -14.44 -9.61 10.70
N CYS A 36 -14.68 -10.87 11.08
CA CYS A 36 -13.93 -11.59 12.08
C CYS A 36 -12.41 -11.49 11.85
N GLN A 37 -11.70 -10.99 12.87
CA GLN A 37 -10.24 -10.82 12.88
C GLN A 37 -9.51 -12.10 13.28
N ARG A 38 -10.11 -12.91 14.16
CA ARG A 38 -9.51 -14.13 14.70
C ARG A 38 -10.55 -15.21 14.94
N ILE A 39 -10.19 -16.43 14.62
CA ILE A 39 -11.02 -17.62 14.77
C ILE A 39 -10.29 -18.55 15.73
N GLY A 40 -10.94 -18.95 16.81
CA GLY A 40 -10.32 -19.76 17.87
C GLY A 40 -10.17 -18.98 19.18
N ASN A 41 -9.29 -19.44 20.06
CA ASN A 41 -9.65 -19.47 21.48
C ASN A 41 -9.75 -18.12 22.20
N GLU A 42 -10.88 -17.93 22.91
CA GLU A 42 -10.96 -17.30 24.24
C GLU A 42 -11.24 -18.45 25.22
N GLN A 43 -10.37 -18.69 26.20
CA GLN A 43 -10.56 -19.78 27.14
C GLN A 43 -11.90 -19.68 27.89
N GLY A 44 -12.81 -20.63 27.65
CA GLY A 44 -13.61 -21.31 28.68
C GLY A 44 -14.43 -20.43 29.64
N ASP A 45 -14.92 -19.29 29.19
CA ASP A 45 -15.71 -18.36 29.99
C ASP A 45 -17.20 -18.73 30.03
N VAL A 46 -17.72 -19.36 28.95
CA VAL A 46 -19.07 -19.92 28.85
C VAL A 46 -19.03 -21.33 28.27
N ASP A 47 -19.02 -22.34 29.16
CA ASP A 47 -19.06 -23.77 28.80
C ASP A 47 -20.14 -24.07 27.73
N GLU A 48 -19.85 -24.98 26.80
CA GLU A 48 -20.74 -25.46 25.73
C GLU A 48 -21.06 -24.45 24.61
N TRP A 49 -20.57 -23.20 24.67
CA TRP A 49 -20.72 -22.17 23.64
C TRP A 49 -19.41 -21.83 22.92
N ASP A 50 -18.42 -22.71 23.02
CA ASP A 50 -17.06 -22.54 22.53
C ASP A 50 -16.72 -23.47 21.34
N ASP A 51 -17.72 -24.01 20.64
CA ASP A 51 -17.51 -24.86 19.46
C ASP A 51 -16.72 -24.09 18.37
N ILE A 52 -17.09 -22.81 18.15
CA ILE A 52 -16.30 -21.86 17.34
C ILE A 52 -16.38 -20.48 18.01
N VAL A 53 -15.23 -19.83 18.20
CA VAL A 53 -15.16 -18.46 18.72
C VAL A 53 -14.65 -17.51 17.64
N LEU A 54 -15.40 -16.44 17.38
CA LEU A 54 -15.10 -15.41 16.37
C LEU A 54 -14.86 -14.06 17.05
N HIS A 55 -13.72 -13.44 16.79
CA HIS A 55 -13.31 -12.19 17.44
C HIS A 55 -13.34 -10.98 16.51
N GLY A 56 -13.63 -9.80 17.06
CA GLY A 56 -13.17 -8.53 16.49
C GLY A 56 -14.12 -7.79 15.55
N VAL A 57 -15.34 -8.28 15.31
CA VAL A 57 -16.36 -7.48 14.60
C VAL A 57 -16.93 -6.46 15.59
N ALA A 58 -16.73 -5.16 15.36
CA ALA A 58 -17.15 -4.09 16.27
C ALA A 58 -16.73 -4.30 17.75
N ASN A 59 -15.56 -4.90 17.99
CA ASN A 59 -15.07 -5.30 19.32
C ASN A 59 -15.97 -6.28 20.09
N VAL A 60 -16.74 -7.10 19.38
CA VAL A 60 -17.61 -8.13 19.97
C VAL A 60 -17.03 -9.53 19.73
N THR A 61 -17.02 -10.36 20.77
CA THR A 61 -16.72 -11.79 20.66
C THR A 61 -18.01 -12.58 20.43
N THR A 62 -18.03 -13.40 19.39
CA THR A 62 -19.17 -14.27 19.08
C THR A 62 -18.84 -15.72 19.40
N HIS A 63 -19.53 -16.24 20.40
CA HIS A 63 -19.49 -17.62 20.87
C HIS A 63 -20.50 -18.46 20.09
N CYS A 64 -20.01 -19.37 19.24
CA CYS A 64 -20.88 -20.19 18.42
C CYS A 64 -21.03 -21.58 19.03
N GLN A 65 -22.28 -22.02 19.13
CA GLN A 65 -22.62 -23.40 19.39
C GLN A 65 -23.17 -24.05 18.12
N VAL A 66 -22.57 -25.16 17.70
CA VAL A 66 -23.00 -25.92 16.53
C VAL A 66 -23.78 -27.15 16.96
N LYS A 67 -24.91 -27.41 16.31
CA LYS A 67 -25.76 -28.58 16.57
C LYS A 67 -26.26 -29.16 15.25
N ARG A 68 -25.66 -30.25 14.77
CA ARG A 68 -26.06 -31.03 13.58
C ARG A 68 -27.48 -31.66 13.69
N GLN A 69 -28.16 -31.53 14.81
CA GLN A 69 -29.46 -32.15 15.08
C GLN A 69 -30.40 -32.05 13.85
N MET A 70 -30.90 -33.19 13.35
CA MET A 70 -31.82 -33.27 12.18
C MET A 70 -33.27 -33.61 12.57
N GLY A 71 -33.48 -34.12 13.78
CA GLY A 71 -34.81 -34.41 14.34
C GLY A 71 -35.04 -33.67 15.64
N ASP A 72 -36.23 -33.76 16.22
CA ASP A 72 -36.61 -33.02 17.43
C ASP A 72 -35.67 -33.28 18.62
N PHE A 73 -35.35 -32.24 19.39
CA PHE A 73 -34.56 -32.36 20.63
C PHE A 73 -35.36 -33.07 21.72
N SER A 74 -36.66 -32.80 21.81
CA SER A 74 -37.58 -33.48 22.70
C SER A 74 -39.04 -33.23 22.31
N ASN A 75 -39.90 -34.22 22.60
CA ASN A 75 -41.36 -34.13 22.51
C ASN A 75 -42.02 -33.84 23.88
N ASP A 76 -41.22 -33.48 24.89
CA ASP A 76 -41.72 -33.10 26.21
C ASP A 76 -42.40 -31.73 26.18
N GLU A 77 -43.32 -31.49 27.11
CA GLU A 77 -43.94 -30.17 27.29
C GLU A 77 -42.89 -29.08 27.64
N PRO A 78 -43.15 -27.79 27.31
CA PRO A 78 -42.27 -26.67 27.66
C PRO A 78 -41.99 -26.52 29.15
N MET A 79 -42.86 -27.03 30.02
CA MET A 79 -42.63 -27.09 31.47
C MET A 79 -42.01 -28.44 31.86
N ARG A 80 -40.90 -28.40 32.62
CA ARG A 80 -40.14 -29.57 33.01
C ARG A 80 -40.88 -30.40 34.04
N GLY A 81 -41.41 -31.53 33.60
CA GLY A 81 -42.04 -32.51 34.46
C GLY A 81 -41.05 -33.46 35.16
N VAL A 82 -41.61 -34.34 36.00
CA VAL A 82 -40.91 -35.48 36.59
C VAL A 82 -41.01 -36.72 35.70
N LYS A 83 -40.06 -37.64 35.84
CA LYS A 83 -40.07 -38.95 35.21
C LYS A 83 -41.22 -39.78 35.80
N THR A 84 -42.11 -40.25 34.93
CA THR A 84 -43.29 -41.04 35.31
C THR A 84 -43.02 -42.55 35.33
N THR A 85 -41.94 -43.00 34.69
CA THR A 85 -41.57 -44.41 34.50
C THR A 85 -40.05 -44.64 34.63
N GLY A 86 -39.62 -45.89 34.89
CA GLY A 86 -38.20 -46.31 35.01
C GLY A 86 -37.58 -46.17 36.41
N GLU A 87 -36.32 -46.59 36.57
CA GLU A 87 -35.56 -46.62 37.84
C GLU A 87 -35.43 -45.26 38.55
N ASN A 88 -35.69 -44.16 37.85
CA ASN A 88 -35.58 -42.80 38.37
C ASN A 88 -36.93 -42.07 38.46
N LYS A 89 -38.03 -42.82 38.63
CA LYS A 89 -39.39 -42.25 38.80
C LYS A 89 -39.42 -41.22 39.93
N GLY A 90 -40.04 -40.07 39.67
CA GLY A 90 -40.13 -38.95 40.62
C GLY A 90 -38.99 -37.93 40.53
N LYS A 91 -37.88 -38.23 39.83
CA LYS A 91 -36.84 -37.22 39.54
C LYS A 91 -37.24 -36.37 38.32
N LEU A 92 -36.70 -35.16 38.22
CA LEU A 92 -36.89 -34.31 37.03
C LEU A 92 -36.44 -35.03 35.75
N LYS A 93 -37.13 -34.74 34.63
CA LYS A 93 -36.72 -35.22 33.31
C LYS A 93 -35.30 -34.74 32.98
N ASN A 94 -34.55 -35.55 32.22
CA ASN A 94 -33.17 -35.23 31.86
C ASN A 94 -33.14 -34.04 30.88
N LEU A 95 -32.11 -33.19 31.00
CA LEU A 95 -31.86 -32.12 30.05
C LEU A 95 -31.48 -32.71 28.68
N THR A 96 -31.99 -32.10 27.61
CA THR A 96 -31.47 -32.30 26.25
C THR A 96 -30.13 -31.57 26.09
N ALA A 97 -29.44 -31.81 24.97
CA ALA A 97 -28.22 -31.09 24.64
C ALA A 97 -28.46 -29.56 24.52
N LEU A 98 -29.62 -29.15 24.01
CA LEU A 98 -29.97 -27.73 23.89
C LEU A 98 -30.36 -27.13 25.24
N ASP A 99 -31.08 -27.88 26.10
CA ASP A 99 -31.39 -27.39 27.46
C ASP A 99 -30.10 -27.18 28.27
N SER A 100 -29.15 -28.12 28.21
CA SER A 100 -27.84 -28.03 28.88
C SER A 100 -27.07 -26.78 28.45
N ALA A 101 -27.06 -26.49 27.15
CA ALA A 101 -26.39 -25.32 26.61
C ALA A 101 -26.98 -24.00 27.12
N PHE A 102 -28.30 -23.89 27.14
CA PHE A 102 -28.97 -22.70 27.67
C PHE A 102 -28.85 -22.59 29.20
N GLU A 103 -28.70 -23.70 29.92
CA GLU A 103 -28.32 -23.70 31.34
C GLU A 103 -26.92 -23.09 31.58
N LYS A 104 -26.00 -23.18 30.60
CA LYS A 104 -24.72 -22.47 30.69
C LYS A 104 -24.87 -20.97 30.45
N LEU A 105 -25.75 -20.57 29.52
CA LEU A 105 -26.08 -19.17 29.32
C LEU A 105 -26.75 -18.56 30.55
N SER A 106 -27.65 -19.27 31.23
CA SER A 106 -28.31 -18.74 32.42
C SER A 106 -27.30 -18.35 33.50
N LYS A 107 -26.25 -19.15 33.69
CA LYS A 107 -25.12 -18.86 34.60
C LYS A 107 -24.32 -17.63 34.18
N HIS A 108 -24.13 -17.41 32.88
CA HIS A 108 -23.47 -16.20 32.36
C HIS A 108 -24.33 -14.95 32.59
N PHE A 109 -25.62 -15.02 32.25
CA PHE A 109 -26.55 -13.88 32.35
C PHE A 109 -27.06 -13.63 33.78
N ALA A 110 -26.87 -14.56 34.72
CA ALA A 110 -27.10 -14.33 36.15
C ALA A 110 -26.10 -13.32 36.75
N LYS A 111 -24.93 -13.13 36.13
CA LYS A 111 -23.95 -12.13 36.58
C LYS A 111 -24.40 -10.70 36.21
N PRO A 112 -24.19 -9.69 37.08
CA PRO A 112 -24.39 -8.29 36.74
C PRO A 112 -23.59 -7.88 35.51
N VAL A 113 -24.09 -6.94 34.71
CA VAL A 113 -23.42 -6.46 33.48
C VAL A 113 -22.00 -5.95 33.77
N SER A 114 -21.77 -5.33 34.93
CA SER A 114 -20.45 -4.85 35.38
C SER A 114 -19.45 -5.97 35.67
N GLU A 115 -19.92 -7.21 35.86
CA GLU A 115 -19.11 -8.40 36.13
C GLU A 115 -19.00 -9.32 34.90
N ARG A 116 -19.55 -8.91 33.75
CA ARG A 116 -19.42 -9.64 32.48
C ARG A 116 -18.21 -9.11 31.72
N ASP A 117 -17.27 -9.99 31.39
CA ASP A 117 -16.10 -9.65 30.60
C ASP A 117 -16.51 -9.32 29.15
N GLY A 118 -16.50 -8.03 28.80
CA GLY A 118 -16.71 -7.55 27.43
C GLY A 118 -18.10 -7.78 26.84
N ALA A 119 -18.29 -7.29 25.61
CA ALA A 119 -19.52 -7.51 24.85
C ALA A 119 -19.48 -8.87 24.14
N LYS A 120 -20.35 -9.81 24.56
CA LYS A 120 -20.46 -11.14 23.98
C LYS A 120 -21.76 -11.31 23.21
N LYS A 121 -21.67 -11.99 22.07
CA LYS A 121 -22.81 -12.50 21.32
C LYS A 121 -22.75 -14.02 21.26
N PHE A 122 -23.91 -14.64 21.21
CA PHE A 122 -24.04 -16.08 21.13
C PHE A 122 -24.69 -16.45 19.80
N ARG A 123 -24.19 -17.49 19.14
CA ARG A 123 -24.73 -17.94 17.86
C ARG A 123 -25.03 -19.42 17.89
N LEU A 124 -26.29 -19.79 17.70
CA LEU A 124 -26.71 -21.17 17.52
C LEU A 124 -26.74 -21.50 16.03
N ALA A 125 -25.86 -22.39 15.57
CA ALA A 125 -25.76 -22.86 14.20
C ALA A 125 -26.41 -24.24 14.05
N ILE A 126 -27.43 -24.35 13.20
CA ILE A 126 -28.22 -25.58 13.01
C ILE A 126 -28.50 -25.87 11.52
N PRO A 127 -28.80 -27.13 11.16
CA PRO A 127 -29.20 -27.47 9.80
C PRO A 127 -30.59 -26.95 9.42
N ASN A 128 -31.57 -27.07 10.33
CA ASN A 128 -32.99 -26.83 10.03
C ASN A 128 -33.71 -26.16 11.21
N ALA A 129 -34.43 -25.07 10.98
CA ALA A 129 -35.13 -24.35 12.03
C ALA A 129 -36.47 -24.98 12.47
N ASN A 130 -37.02 -25.92 11.70
CA ASN A 130 -38.31 -26.56 12.01
C ASN A 130 -38.25 -27.59 13.15
N ILE A 131 -37.05 -27.84 13.68
CA ILE A 131 -36.80 -28.77 14.78
C ILE A 131 -37.52 -28.30 16.05
N GLN A 132 -38.22 -29.21 16.72
CA GLN A 132 -38.81 -28.96 18.03
C GLN A 132 -37.74 -28.98 19.12
N ILE A 133 -37.71 -27.91 19.91
CA ILE A 133 -36.97 -27.82 21.18
C ILE A 133 -37.73 -28.61 22.25
N LYS A 134 -39.05 -28.36 22.30
CA LYS A 134 -40.07 -29.01 23.13
C LYS A 134 -41.35 -29.12 22.30
N LYS A 135 -42.34 -29.84 22.80
CA LYS A 135 -43.66 -29.94 22.20
C LYS A 135 -44.22 -28.53 21.94
N ASN A 136 -44.62 -28.28 20.70
CA ASN A 136 -45.14 -26.99 20.22
C ASN A 136 -44.17 -25.79 20.34
N LEU A 137 -42.88 -26.02 20.63
CA LEU A 137 -41.83 -25.00 20.67
C LEU A 137 -40.72 -25.37 19.69
N THR A 138 -40.62 -24.68 18.56
CA THR A 138 -39.61 -24.92 17.52
C THR A 138 -38.48 -23.89 17.58
N ILE A 139 -37.38 -24.15 16.87
CA ILE A 139 -36.34 -23.15 16.69
C ILE A 139 -36.87 -21.92 15.92
N VAL A 140 -37.82 -22.08 14.99
CA VAL A 140 -38.51 -20.93 14.36
C VAL A 140 -39.14 -20.00 15.40
N HIS A 141 -39.82 -20.57 16.41
CA HIS A 141 -40.38 -19.77 17.50
C HIS A 141 -39.29 -19.04 18.29
N LEU A 142 -38.20 -19.73 18.65
CA LEU A 142 -37.08 -19.12 19.35
C LEU A 142 -36.45 -17.98 18.54
N ARG A 143 -36.24 -18.18 17.23
CA ARG A 143 -35.72 -17.15 16.31
C ARG A 143 -36.63 -15.92 16.28
N ALA A 144 -37.94 -16.13 16.19
CA ALA A 144 -38.92 -15.05 16.18
C ALA A 144 -38.87 -14.23 17.49
N VAL A 145 -38.76 -14.92 18.63
CA VAL A 145 -38.63 -14.28 19.95
C VAL A 145 -37.31 -13.48 20.05
N CYS A 146 -36.16 -14.06 19.68
CA CYS A 146 -34.89 -13.33 19.63
C CYS A 146 -34.96 -12.07 18.76
N THR A 147 -35.57 -12.18 17.58
CA THR A 147 -35.72 -11.06 16.63
C THR A 147 -36.60 -9.95 17.20
N GLU A 148 -37.73 -10.30 17.82
CA GLU A 148 -38.65 -9.32 18.40
C GLU A 148 -38.00 -8.53 19.53
N TRP A 149 -37.37 -9.23 20.47
CA TRP A 149 -36.80 -8.60 21.67
C TRP A 149 -35.44 -7.94 21.43
N SER A 150 -34.86 -8.10 20.24
CA SER A 150 -33.67 -7.36 19.79
C SER A 150 -33.99 -6.00 19.15
N LYS A 151 -35.27 -5.68 18.90
CA LYS A 151 -35.67 -4.41 18.27
C LYS A 151 -35.43 -3.21 19.18
N ALA A 152 -35.18 -2.04 18.56
CA ALA A 152 -35.11 -0.77 19.28
C ALA A 152 -36.45 -0.50 20.00
N GLY A 153 -36.39 -0.20 21.29
CA GLY A 153 -37.57 0.05 22.14
C GLY A 153 -38.08 -1.18 22.91
N ALA A 154 -37.57 -2.39 22.63
CA ALA A 154 -37.83 -3.56 23.45
C ALA A 154 -37.31 -3.36 24.89
N ASN A 155 -38.10 -3.76 25.89
CA ASN A 155 -37.76 -3.67 27.30
C ASN A 155 -38.27 -4.88 28.09
N VAL A 156 -37.75 -5.07 29.30
CA VAL A 156 -38.06 -6.23 30.16
C VAL A 156 -39.56 -6.28 30.52
N GLU A 157 -40.20 -5.14 30.81
CA GLU A 157 -41.62 -5.12 31.17
C GLU A 157 -42.51 -5.64 30.04
N GLY A 158 -42.24 -5.23 28.80
CA GLY A 158 -42.91 -5.73 27.60
C GLY A 158 -42.68 -7.23 27.42
N PHE A 159 -41.45 -7.70 27.64
CA PHE A 159 -41.08 -9.11 27.56
C PHE A 159 -41.84 -9.97 28.58
N SER A 160 -41.95 -9.50 29.83
CA SER A 160 -42.65 -10.20 30.92
C SER A 160 -44.15 -10.38 30.70
N LYS A 161 -44.77 -9.50 29.91
CA LYS A 161 -46.23 -9.49 29.64
C LYS A 161 -46.59 -10.11 28.29
N ALA A 162 -45.60 -10.47 27.48
CA ALA A 162 -45.83 -10.99 26.15
C ALA A 162 -46.41 -12.41 26.18
N GLY A 163 -47.42 -12.63 25.34
CA GLY A 163 -48.03 -13.94 25.11
C GLY A 163 -47.20 -14.83 24.18
N ASN A 164 -47.86 -15.80 23.55
CA ASN A 164 -47.20 -16.74 22.64
C ASN A 164 -46.64 -16.06 21.37
N PRO A 165 -45.44 -16.46 20.88
CA PRO A 165 -44.60 -17.57 21.37
C PRO A 165 -43.65 -17.22 22.55
N THR A 166 -43.56 -15.95 22.97
CA THR A 166 -42.64 -15.49 24.03
C THR A 166 -42.90 -16.17 25.38
N GLU A 167 -44.17 -16.31 25.77
CA GLU A 167 -44.57 -17.01 27.01
C GLU A 167 -44.06 -18.46 27.05
N THR A 168 -44.17 -19.17 25.93
CA THR A 168 -43.70 -20.56 25.81
C THR A 168 -42.17 -20.64 25.93
N VAL A 169 -41.43 -19.69 25.32
CA VAL A 169 -39.97 -19.60 25.45
C VAL A 169 -39.56 -19.31 26.89
N ARG A 170 -40.22 -18.37 27.58
CA ARG A 170 -39.94 -18.07 29.00
C ARG A 170 -40.18 -19.28 29.91
N THR A 171 -41.27 -20.01 29.66
CA THR A 171 -41.58 -21.25 30.40
C THR A 171 -40.48 -22.28 30.21
N TRP A 172 -39.99 -22.46 28.98
CA TRP A 172 -38.89 -23.37 28.70
C TRP A 172 -37.58 -22.92 29.38
N LEU A 173 -37.17 -21.65 29.22
CA LEU A 173 -35.93 -21.11 29.79
C LEU A 173 -35.90 -21.18 31.32
N SER A 174 -37.00 -20.83 31.99
CA SER A 174 -37.09 -20.91 33.45
C SER A 174 -37.12 -22.35 33.96
N SER A 175 -37.88 -23.24 33.31
CA SER A 175 -38.15 -24.58 33.83
C SER A 175 -37.10 -25.62 33.46
N TRP A 176 -36.46 -25.49 32.29
CA TRP A 176 -35.45 -26.43 31.79
C TRP A 176 -34.02 -25.90 31.86
N CYS A 177 -33.82 -24.57 31.75
CA CYS A 177 -32.49 -23.97 31.58
C CYS A 177 -32.05 -23.11 32.79
N ASP A 178 -32.77 -23.19 33.91
CA ASP A 178 -32.45 -22.53 35.18
C ASP A 178 -32.27 -21.00 35.12
N PHE A 179 -32.96 -20.32 34.20
CA PHE A 179 -33.02 -18.85 34.22
C PHE A 179 -33.86 -18.34 35.39
N SER A 180 -33.24 -17.54 36.27
CA SER A 180 -33.84 -17.07 37.52
C SER A 180 -34.73 -15.84 37.39
N SER A 181 -34.65 -15.08 36.29
CA SER A 181 -35.45 -13.85 36.11
C SER A 181 -35.72 -13.53 34.63
N ASP A 182 -36.75 -12.73 34.39
CA ASP A 182 -37.12 -12.26 33.05
C ASP A 182 -36.03 -11.33 32.47
N GLU A 183 -35.32 -10.57 33.31
CA GLU A 183 -34.19 -9.74 32.90
C GLU A 183 -33.06 -10.60 32.30
N ALA A 184 -32.69 -11.70 32.97
CA ALA A 184 -31.63 -12.59 32.49
C ALA A 184 -32.01 -13.26 31.15
N MET A 185 -33.28 -13.66 31.01
CA MET A 185 -33.79 -14.22 29.76
C MET A 185 -33.80 -13.18 28.64
N PHE A 186 -34.27 -11.96 28.92
CA PHE A 186 -34.33 -10.87 27.96
C PHE A 186 -32.95 -10.52 27.42
N GLU A 187 -31.96 -10.33 28.30
CA GLU A 187 -30.58 -10.03 27.91
C GLU A 187 -29.94 -11.18 27.11
N CYS A 188 -30.19 -12.44 27.51
CA CYS A 188 -29.75 -13.61 26.77
C CYS A 188 -30.30 -13.65 25.35
N LEU A 189 -31.61 -13.43 25.18
CA LEU A 189 -32.28 -13.50 23.88
C LEU A 189 -31.85 -12.37 22.94
N ARG A 190 -31.48 -11.20 23.49
CA ARG A 190 -30.90 -10.08 22.73
C ARG A 190 -29.48 -10.33 22.26
N ALA A 191 -28.71 -11.10 23.03
CA ALA A 191 -27.35 -11.48 22.68
C ALA A 191 -27.28 -12.72 21.76
N LEU A 192 -28.39 -13.44 21.58
CA LEU A 192 -28.47 -14.69 20.83
C LEU A 192 -28.91 -14.50 19.37
N GLU A 193 -28.16 -15.10 18.46
CA GLU A 193 -28.44 -15.19 17.04
C GLU A 193 -28.64 -16.65 16.62
N ILE A 194 -29.67 -16.94 15.82
CA ILE A 194 -29.90 -18.29 15.28
C ILE A 194 -29.59 -18.29 13.79
N ARG A 195 -28.62 -19.12 13.38
CA ARG A 195 -28.20 -19.29 11.98
C ARG A 195 -28.51 -20.70 11.49
N GLU A 196 -29.15 -20.75 10.33
CA GLU A 196 -29.51 -21.99 9.64
C GLU A 196 -28.64 -22.11 8.40
N HIS A 197 -27.90 -23.21 8.32
CA HIS A 197 -26.94 -23.44 7.24
C HIS A 197 -27.34 -24.59 6.30
N GLY A 198 -28.40 -25.35 6.62
CA GLY A 198 -28.78 -26.55 5.88
C GLY A 198 -27.90 -27.75 6.20
N ASP A 199 -27.95 -28.75 5.32
CA ASP A 199 -27.12 -29.95 5.41
C ASP A 199 -25.68 -29.68 4.92
N GLU A 200 -24.85 -30.72 4.96
CA GLU A 200 -23.45 -30.69 4.54
C GLU A 200 -23.29 -30.31 3.05
N GLU A 201 -24.21 -30.73 2.18
CA GLU A 201 -24.18 -30.40 0.75
C GLU A 201 -24.41 -28.90 0.52
N ARG A 202 -25.38 -28.31 1.23
CA ARG A 202 -25.62 -26.86 1.16
C ARG A 202 -24.43 -26.07 1.71
N LEU A 203 -23.84 -26.50 2.83
CA LEU A 203 -22.65 -25.87 3.39
C LEU A 203 -21.47 -25.87 2.40
N ASP A 204 -21.26 -26.99 1.71
CA ASP A 204 -20.23 -27.11 0.67
C ASP A 204 -20.51 -26.18 -0.52
N GLY A 205 -21.77 -26.11 -0.95
CA GLY A 205 -22.23 -25.17 -1.98
C GLY A 205 -22.00 -23.71 -1.60
N ASP A 206 -22.33 -23.32 -0.35
CA ASP A 206 -22.13 -21.97 0.18
C ASP A 206 -20.65 -21.60 0.29
N CYS A 207 -19.80 -22.55 0.70
CA CYS A 207 -18.35 -22.38 0.73
C CYS A 207 -17.81 -22.12 -0.69
N CYS A 208 -18.18 -22.95 -1.65
CA CYS A 208 -17.71 -22.83 -3.04
C CYS A 208 -18.21 -21.54 -3.70
N SER A 209 -19.47 -21.18 -3.46
CA SER A 209 -20.07 -19.93 -3.94
C SER A 209 -19.35 -18.70 -3.38
N SER A 210 -18.92 -18.73 -2.11
CA SER A 210 -18.15 -17.64 -1.50
C SER A 210 -16.75 -17.52 -2.08
N LEU A 211 -16.14 -18.63 -2.51
CA LEU A 211 -14.77 -18.67 -3.03
C LEU A 211 -14.66 -18.37 -4.53
N ILE A 212 -15.73 -18.57 -5.31
CA ILE A 212 -15.67 -18.59 -6.78
C ILE A 212 -15.14 -17.29 -7.38
N ASP A 213 -15.43 -16.15 -6.75
CA ASP A 213 -15.01 -14.84 -7.21
C ASP A 213 -13.50 -14.66 -7.09
N TRP A 214 -12.90 -15.11 -5.99
CA TRP A 214 -11.49 -14.89 -5.69
C TRP A 214 -10.56 -16.02 -6.17
N TYR A 215 -11.05 -17.26 -6.23
CA TYR A 215 -10.21 -18.44 -6.40
C TYR A 215 -10.59 -19.26 -7.64
N SER A 216 -9.57 -19.81 -8.29
CA SER A 216 -9.72 -20.60 -9.52
C SER A 216 -10.26 -22.02 -9.27
N SER A 217 -9.97 -22.60 -8.10
CA SER A 217 -10.36 -23.97 -7.72
C SER A 217 -11.05 -23.97 -6.34
N PRO A 218 -12.33 -23.57 -6.25
CA PRO A 218 -13.04 -23.41 -4.98
C PRO A 218 -13.03 -24.67 -4.09
N ASP A 219 -13.19 -25.87 -4.67
CA ASP A 219 -13.18 -27.12 -3.92
C ASP A 219 -11.83 -27.42 -3.26
N ASP A 220 -10.74 -27.23 -4.00
CA ASP A 220 -9.38 -27.40 -3.47
C ASP A 220 -9.10 -26.40 -2.36
N VAL A 221 -9.49 -25.15 -2.56
CA VAL A 221 -9.33 -24.10 -1.55
C VAL A 221 -10.14 -24.42 -0.30
N ARG A 222 -11.41 -24.84 -0.43
CA ARG A 222 -12.23 -25.25 0.70
C ARG A 222 -11.57 -26.36 1.51
N ARG A 223 -11.03 -27.39 0.83
CA ARG A 223 -10.30 -28.49 1.50
C ARG A 223 -9.05 -27.99 2.22
N GLU A 224 -8.23 -27.16 1.57
CA GLU A 224 -7.03 -26.58 2.19
C GLU A 224 -7.36 -25.70 3.41
N VAL A 225 -8.44 -24.90 3.36
CA VAL A 225 -8.91 -24.12 4.51
C VAL A 225 -9.32 -25.05 5.64
N ARG A 226 -10.12 -26.09 5.36
CA ARG A 226 -10.54 -27.08 6.36
C ARG A 226 -9.32 -27.77 6.99
N ASP A 227 -8.39 -28.26 6.18
CA ASP A 227 -7.19 -28.95 6.64
C ASP A 227 -6.28 -28.02 7.44
N PHE A 228 -6.22 -26.73 7.09
CA PHE A 228 -5.52 -25.72 7.86
C PHE A 228 -6.15 -25.52 9.24
N LEU A 229 -7.48 -25.39 9.32
CA LEU A 229 -8.19 -25.27 10.60
C LEU A 229 -7.99 -26.51 11.48
N VAL A 230 -8.08 -27.71 10.90
CA VAL A 230 -7.88 -28.98 11.63
C VAL A 230 -6.46 -29.06 12.18
N ARG A 231 -5.44 -28.76 11.37
CA ARG A 231 -4.03 -28.84 11.79
C ARG A 231 -3.64 -27.80 12.85
N ASN A 232 -4.29 -26.64 12.84
CA ASN A 232 -3.98 -25.52 13.73
C ASN A 232 -5.00 -25.33 14.86
N ALA A 233 -5.92 -26.30 15.04
CA ALA A 233 -6.87 -26.27 16.15
C ALA A 233 -6.11 -26.35 17.48
N SER A 234 -6.22 -25.29 18.29
CA SER A 234 -5.47 -25.14 19.54
C SER A 234 -6.30 -24.48 20.62
N SER A 235 -6.08 -24.89 21.88
CA SER A 235 -6.68 -24.26 23.06
C SER A 235 -5.90 -23.04 23.56
N GLU A 236 -4.83 -22.63 22.86
CA GLU A 236 -3.99 -21.52 23.30
C GLU A 236 -3.73 -20.51 22.18
N GLN A 237 -4.13 -20.84 20.94
CA GLN A 237 -3.83 -20.05 19.76
C GLN A 237 -5.10 -19.80 18.96
N SER A 238 -5.16 -18.62 18.35
CA SER A 238 -6.20 -18.23 17.40
C SER A 238 -5.60 -18.14 15.99
N ILE A 239 -6.40 -18.46 14.98
CA ILE A 239 -6.05 -18.33 13.57
C ILE A 239 -6.59 -17.00 13.04
N THR A 240 -5.83 -16.31 12.20
CA THR A 240 -6.29 -15.09 11.52
C THR A 240 -6.66 -15.37 10.07
N PRO A 241 -7.57 -14.60 9.45
CA PRO A 241 -7.86 -14.68 8.02
C PRO A 241 -6.60 -14.53 7.15
N ARG A 242 -5.65 -13.67 7.54
CA ARG A 242 -4.37 -13.49 6.87
C ARG A 242 -3.54 -14.78 6.81
N MET A 243 -3.48 -15.54 7.91
CA MET A 243 -2.78 -16.84 7.94
C MET A 243 -3.36 -17.81 6.90
N ILE A 244 -4.69 -17.89 6.87
CA ILE A 244 -5.40 -18.77 5.93
C ILE A 244 -5.20 -18.28 4.49
N ALA A 245 -5.33 -16.98 4.23
CA ALA A 245 -5.12 -16.39 2.92
C ALA A 245 -3.72 -16.68 2.36
N CYS A 246 -2.68 -16.62 3.22
CA CYS A 246 -1.31 -16.97 2.86
C CYS A 246 -1.18 -18.45 2.47
N GLN A 247 -1.84 -19.37 3.18
CA GLN A 247 -1.85 -20.80 2.85
C GLN A 247 -2.45 -21.09 1.47
N ILE A 248 -3.44 -20.31 1.03
CA ILE A 248 -4.19 -20.52 -0.21
C ILE A 248 -3.85 -19.53 -1.34
N GLU A 249 -2.79 -18.74 -1.18
CA GLU A 249 -2.41 -17.66 -2.11
C GLU A 249 -2.24 -18.17 -3.56
N ARG A 250 -1.69 -19.38 -3.74
CA ARG A 250 -1.46 -20.00 -5.05
C ARG A 250 -2.73 -20.19 -5.89
N TYR A 251 -3.91 -20.22 -5.26
CA TYR A 251 -5.18 -20.43 -5.94
C TYR A 251 -5.85 -19.14 -6.39
N VAL A 252 -5.35 -17.98 -5.96
CA VAL A 252 -6.01 -16.70 -6.22
C VAL A 252 -5.99 -16.42 -7.72
N ARG A 253 -7.14 -16.04 -8.27
CA ARG A 253 -7.29 -15.75 -9.69
C ARG A 253 -6.38 -14.60 -10.15
N PRO A 254 -5.74 -14.68 -11.33
CA PRO A 254 -4.83 -13.64 -11.86
C PRO A 254 -5.44 -12.24 -11.97
N GLN A 255 -6.74 -12.15 -12.25
CA GLN A 255 -7.44 -10.87 -12.39
C GLN A 255 -7.68 -10.14 -11.06
N LYS A 256 -7.62 -10.85 -9.94
CA LYS A 256 -7.85 -10.27 -8.62
C LYS A 256 -6.60 -9.55 -8.15
N ARG A 257 -6.78 -8.34 -7.63
CA ARG A 257 -5.70 -7.46 -7.22
C ARG A 257 -5.32 -7.71 -5.78
N ALA A 258 -4.05 -7.97 -5.52
CA ALA A 258 -3.50 -7.79 -4.18
C ALA A 258 -3.32 -6.29 -3.94
N TRP A 259 -3.48 -5.81 -2.72
CA TRP A 259 -3.58 -4.39 -2.45
C TRP A 259 -2.85 -3.99 -1.17
N ALA A 260 -2.38 -2.74 -1.13
CA ALA A 260 -1.90 -2.08 0.09
C ALA A 260 -2.59 -0.73 0.23
N ARG A 261 -2.95 -0.39 1.47
CA ARG A 261 -3.72 0.81 1.83
C ARG A 261 -3.03 1.59 2.93
N TYR A 262 -2.95 2.89 2.71
CA TYR A 262 -2.53 3.88 3.69
C TYR A 262 -3.69 4.81 4.00
N ASN A 263 -4.17 4.74 5.24
CA ASN A 263 -5.22 5.62 5.75
C ASN A 263 -4.63 6.59 6.77
N MET A 264 -4.96 7.87 6.66
CA MET A 264 -4.48 8.91 7.57
C MET A 264 -5.68 9.50 8.32
N ALA A 265 -5.76 9.25 9.63
CA ALA A 265 -6.75 9.91 10.48
C ALA A 265 -6.32 11.36 10.79
N ASN A 266 -5.03 11.55 11.04
CA ASN A 266 -4.35 12.84 11.19
C ASN A 266 -2.84 12.65 10.87
N PRO A 267 -2.04 13.72 10.76
CA PRO A 267 -0.63 13.60 10.36
C PRO A 267 0.25 12.68 11.25
N LEU A 268 -0.19 12.35 12.47
CA LEU A 268 0.53 11.50 13.43
C LEU A 268 -0.09 10.11 13.62
N GLU A 269 -1.25 9.85 13.03
CA GLU A 269 -1.98 8.58 13.16
C GLU A 269 -2.33 8.02 11.78
N TRP A 270 -1.60 6.96 11.43
CA TRP A 270 -1.78 6.22 10.19
C TRP A 270 -2.15 4.78 10.47
N GLU A 271 -2.96 4.23 9.56
CA GLU A 271 -3.32 2.83 9.52
C GLU A 271 -2.89 2.25 8.18
N VAL A 272 -2.13 1.14 8.24
CA VAL A 272 -1.64 0.42 7.07
C VAL A 272 -2.27 -0.96 7.04
N SER A 273 -2.85 -1.33 5.91
CA SER A 273 -3.54 -2.61 5.71
C SER A 273 -3.32 -3.12 4.29
N GLY A 274 -3.46 -4.43 4.08
CA GLY A 274 -3.26 -5.00 2.76
C GLY A 274 -3.00 -6.49 2.75
N THR A 275 -2.71 -6.96 1.55
CA THR A 275 -2.50 -8.36 1.18
C THR A 275 -1.14 -8.59 0.50
N LEU A 276 -0.28 -7.57 0.33
CA LEU A 276 0.99 -7.72 -0.43
C LEU A 276 2.07 -8.47 0.35
N SER A 277 2.04 -8.35 1.67
CA SER A 277 3.06 -8.91 2.58
C SER A 277 2.81 -10.36 3.03
N GLY A 278 1.65 -10.93 2.69
CA GLY A 278 1.25 -12.25 3.18
C GLY A 278 1.17 -12.30 4.72
N HIS A 279 1.61 -13.42 5.30
CA HIS A 279 1.69 -13.59 6.76
C HIS A 279 3.15 -13.53 7.23
N GLY A 280 3.61 -12.32 7.56
CA GLY A 280 4.94 -12.05 8.13
C GLY A 280 4.89 -11.56 9.57
N THR A 281 5.99 -10.96 10.05
CA THR A 281 6.07 -10.38 11.40
C THR A 281 5.30 -9.07 11.57
N ASP A 282 4.87 -8.46 10.46
CA ASP A 282 4.11 -7.20 10.44
C ASP A 282 3.26 -7.11 9.16
N ILE A 283 2.40 -6.10 9.12
CA ILE A 283 1.46 -5.83 8.03
C ILE A 283 2.06 -4.81 7.06
N GLU A 284 2.17 -5.22 5.79
CA GLU A 284 2.57 -4.37 4.66
C GLU A 284 3.89 -3.63 4.91
N PHE A 285 4.99 -4.38 4.99
CA PHE A 285 6.32 -3.81 5.09
C PHE A 285 6.61 -2.87 3.90
N PRO A 286 7.19 -1.68 4.14
CA PRO A 286 7.56 -0.72 3.10
C PRO A 286 8.26 -1.34 1.89
N GLU A 287 9.22 -2.22 2.15
CA GLU A 287 10.03 -2.85 1.11
C GLU A 287 9.19 -3.73 0.18
N THR A 288 8.32 -4.55 0.76
CA THR A 288 7.42 -5.44 -0.01
C THR A 288 6.39 -4.63 -0.78
N VAL A 289 5.86 -3.57 -0.18
CA VAL A 289 4.91 -2.67 -0.85
C VAL A 289 5.56 -2.04 -2.08
N VAL A 290 6.76 -1.47 -1.95
CA VAL A 290 7.48 -0.87 -3.06
C VAL A 290 7.78 -1.91 -4.14
N ASP A 291 8.31 -3.08 -3.78
CA ASP A 291 8.67 -4.13 -4.73
C ASP A 291 7.48 -4.59 -5.57
N ARG A 292 6.35 -4.90 -4.93
CA ARG A 292 5.15 -5.40 -5.63
C ARG A 292 4.50 -4.34 -6.51
N LEU A 293 4.61 -3.05 -6.17
CA LEU A 293 3.98 -1.95 -6.91
C LEU A 293 4.88 -1.38 -8.02
N TRP A 294 6.20 -1.46 -7.90
CA TRP A 294 7.16 -0.94 -8.88
C TRP A 294 7.71 -2.04 -9.80
N GLU A 295 7.93 -3.27 -9.28
CA GLU A 295 8.34 -4.44 -10.05
C GLU A 295 7.32 -5.59 -9.88
N PRO A 296 6.07 -5.42 -10.38
CA PRO A 296 5.00 -6.40 -10.19
C PRO A 296 5.35 -7.75 -10.82
N SER A 297 5.12 -8.83 -10.09
CA SER A 297 5.31 -10.20 -10.61
C SER A 297 4.41 -10.49 -11.81
N GLU A 298 4.94 -11.22 -12.79
CA GLU A 298 4.19 -11.62 -13.98
C GLU A 298 2.91 -12.39 -13.61
N GLY A 299 1.82 -12.13 -14.35
CA GLY A 299 0.53 -12.79 -14.14
C GLY A 299 -0.21 -12.38 -12.85
N ARG A 300 0.28 -11.37 -12.12
CA ARG A 300 -0.37 -10.84 -10.92
C ARG A 300 -0.70 -9.37 -11.07
N ARG A 301 -1.84 -8.96 -10.50
CA ARG A 301 -2.28 -7.56 -10.49
C ARG A 301 -2.20 -7.00 -9.08
N TYR A 302 -1.83 -5.73 -8.99
CA TYR A 302 -1.64 -5.04 -7.71
C TYR A 302 -2.37 -3.71 -7.69
N GLU A 303 -2.56 -3.20 -6.48
CA GLU A 303 -3.31 -1.98 -6.23
C GLU A 303 -2.73 -1.20 -5.04
N LEU A 304 -2.63 0.12 -5.19
CA LEU A 304 -2.30 1.05 -4.11
C LEU A 304 -3.53 1.89 -3.76
N GLN A 305 -3.81 2.02 -2.48
CA GLN A 305 -5.04 2.58 -1.95
C GLN A 305 -4.74 3.71 -0.95
N PHE A 306 -5.34 4.89 -1.14
CA PHE A 306 -5.27 6.01 -0.20
C PHE A 306 -6.64 6.27 0.43
N GLY A 307 -6.77 6.00 1.74
CA GLY A 307 -8.03 6.11 2.47
C GLY A 307 -8.39 7.52 2.95
N HIS A 308 -7.58 8.53 2.61
CA HIS A 308 -7.74 9.90 3.08
C HIS A 308 -7.80 10.89 1.92
N ASN A 309 -8.64 11.92 2.09
CA ASN A 309 -8.69 13.05 1.18
C ASN A 309 -7.46 13.92 1.33
N TYR A 310 -7.02 14.51 0.22
CA TYR A 310 -5.90 15.41 0.20
C TYR A 310 -6.38 16.86 0.07
N ASN A 311 -6.36 17.61 1.18
CA ASN A 311 -6.77 19.01 1.23
C ASN A 311 -5.61 19.86 1.79
N GLY A 312 -4.89 20.57 0.93
CA GLY A 312 -3.72 21.40 1.32
C GLY A 312 -2.39 20.66 1.19
N GLY A 313 -1.25 21.32 1.49
CA GLY A 313 0.09 20.79 1.23
C GLY A 313 0.49 19.55 2.06
N PRO A 314 1.58 18.85 1.69
CA PRO A 314 2.11 17.72 2.45
C PRO A 314 2.47 18.11 3.88
N SER A 315 1.81 17.44 4.82
CA SER A 315 1.94 17.65 6.26
C SER A 315 2.89 16.68 6.94
N SER A 316 3.34 15.63 6.24
CA SER A 316 4.28 14.63 6.76
C SER A 316 5.22 14.07 5.68
N PRO A 317 6.43 13.59 6.06
CA PRO A 317 7.34 12.91 5.13
C PRO A 317 6.75 11.64 4.50
N LEU A 318 5.84 10.97 5.19
CA LEU A 318 5.16 9.79 4.69
C LEU A 318 4.25 10.14 3.50
N GLN A 319 3.54 11.28 3.54
CA GLN A 319 2.75 11.73 2.38
C GLN A 319 3.63 11.95 1.14
N LEU A 320 4.79 12.58 1.29
CA LEU A 320 5.74 12.77 0.17
C LEU A 320 6.24 11.43 -0.39
N SER A 321 6.56 10.49 0.49
CA SER A 321 7.03 9.15 0.09
C SER A 321 5.92 8.37 -0.64
N LEU A 322 4.67 8.47 -0.17
CA LEU A 322 3.51 7.87 -0.80
C LEU A 322 3.16 8.52 -2.14
N MET A 323 3.33 9.85 -2.27
CA MET A 323 3.21 10.56 -3.55
C MET A 323 4.23 10.02 -4.56
N ARG A 324 5.51 9.91 -4.17
CA ARG A 324 6.56 9.34 -5.02
C ARG A 324 6.24 7.91 -5.42
N LEU A 325 5.79 7.09 -4.47
CA LEU A 325 5.35 5.72 -4.72
C LEU A 325 4.27 5.67 -5.80
N ALA A 326 3.23 6.50 -5.67
CA ALA A 326 2.09 6.57 -6.58
C ALA A 326 2.46 7.09 -7.98
N LEU A 327 3.33 8.11 -8.07
CA LEU A 327 3.81 8.68 -9.34
C LEU A 327 4.52 7.65 -10.23
N HIS A 328 5.18 6.67 -9.61
CA HIS A 328 6.07 5.74 -10.29
C HIS A 328 5.62 4.28 -10.23
N VAL A 329 4.37 4.01 -9.86
CA VAL A 329 3.82 2.65 -9.96
C VAL A 329 3.93 2.12 -11.39
N ALA A 330 4.13 0.81 -11.51
CA ALA A 330 4.19 0.14 -12.79
C ALA A 330 2.85 0.28 -13.56
N PRO A 331 2.85 0.28 -14.91
CA PRO A 331 1.63 0.51 -15.70
C PRO A 331 0.47 -0.46 -15.43
N SER A 332 0.74 -1.65 -14.90
CA SER A 332 -0.26 -2.68 -14.57
C SER A 332 -0.89 -2.51 -13.18
N VAL A 333 -0.40 -1.56 -12.38
CA VAL A 333 -0.84 -1.31 -11.01
C VAL A 333 -1.91 -0.23 -11.01
N ALA A 334 -3.01 -0.49 -10.31
CA ALA A 334 -4.08 0.50 -10.14
C ALA A 334 -3.81 1.37 -8.90
N VAL A 335 -4.20 2.64 -8.96
CA VAL A 335 -4.12 3.57 -7.82
C VAL A 335 -5.53 4.08 -7.53
N PHE A 336 -5.95 3.94 -6.28
CA PHE A 336 -7.23 4.45 -5.80
C PHE A 336 -7.01 5.46 -4.70
N ALA A 337 -7.77 6.55 -4.72
CA ALA A 337 -7.74 7.54 -3.67
C ALA A 337 -9.14 8.02 -3.30
N SER A 338 -9.33 8.35 -2.02
CA SER A 338 -10.43 9.21 -1.61
C SER A 338 -10.11 10.66 -2.04
N GLY A 339 -11.01 11.30 -2.79
CA GLY A 339 -10.79 12.66 -3.28
C GLY A 339 -9.68 12.77 -4.33
N VAL A 340 -9.77 11.98 -5.40
CA VAL A 340 -8.78 11.90 -6.48
C VAL A 340 -8.40 13.26 -7.06
N ASP A 341 -9.36 14.18 -7.24
CA ASP A 341 -9.07 15.51 -7.79
C ASP A 341 -8.09 16.32 -6.93
N GLY A 342 -8.25 16.25 -5.61
CA GLY A 342 -7.34 16.92 -4.66
C GLY A 342 -5.94 16.31 -4.70
N TRP A 343 -5.87 14.99 -4.83
CA TRP A 343 -4.62 14.26 -5.03
C TRP A 343 -3.91 14.63 -6.34
N HIS A 344 -4.62 14.63 -7.47
CA HIS A 344 -4.07 15.04 -8.76
C HIS A 344 -3.58 16.48 -8.73
N SER A 345 -4.41 17.41 -8.25
CA SER A 345 -4.06 18.83 -8.17
C SER A 345 -2.81 19.04 -7.33
N MET A 346 -2.73 18.41 -6.16
CA MET A 346 -1.57 18.53 -5.29
C MET A 346 -0.30 17.94 -5.92
N VAL A 347 -0.40 16.73 -6.46
CA VAL A 347 0.76 16.06 -7.07
C VAL A 347 1.29 16.92 -8.22
N ALA A 348 0.40 17.36 -9.10
CA ALA A 348 0.72 18.25 -10.20
C ALA A 348 1.39 19.54 -9.71
N GLN A 349 0.81 20.23 -8.72
CA GLN A 349 1.42 21.42 -8.13
C GLN A 349 2.80 21.15 -7.53
N THR A 350 2.97 20.01 -6.83
CA THR A 350 4.20 19.69 -6.10
C THR A 350 5.35 19.37 -7.05
N VAL A 351 5.09 18.67 -8.16
CA VAL A 351 6.12 18.39 -9.19
C VAL A 351 6.18 19.43 -10.31
N ARG A 352 5.41 20.52 -10.19
CA ARG A 352 5.25 21.56 -11.23
C ARG A 352 4.79 20.98 -12.58
N ASN A 353 3.71 20.22 -12.54
CA ASN A 353 3.01 19.59 -13.67
C ASN A 353 3.82 18.57 -14.48
N THR A 354 5.07 18.23 -14.12
CA THR A 354 5.89 17.26 -14.87
C THR A 354 6.89 16.50 -14.00
N LEU A 355 7.14 15.24 -14.35
CA LEU A 355 8.30 14.46 -13.90
C LEU A 355 9.54 14.67 -14.77
N GLY A 356 9.39 15.35 -15.91
CA GLY A 356 10.45 15.77 -16.81
C GLY A 356 10.55 14.94 -18.09
N GLN A 357 9.70 13.93 -18.31
CA GLN A 357 9.82 12.99 -19.44
C GLN A 357 8.90 13.35 -20.61
N SER A 358 7.68 13.81 -20.36
CA SER A 358 6.72 14.21 -21.40
C SER A 358 5.65 15.16 -20.84
N GLU A 359 5.03 15.92 -21.72
CA GLU A 359 3.94 16.86 -21.39
C GLU A 359 2.73 16.18 -20.74
N ASP A 360 2.31 15.01 -21.26
CA ASP A 360 1.10 14.31 -20.82
C ASP A 360 1.33 13.27 -19.70
N GLU A 361 2.50 13.24 -19.05
CA GLU A 361 2.81 12.11 -18.16
C GLU A 361 1.94 12.03 -16.92
N LEU A 362 1.54 13.19 -16.37
CA LEU A 362 0.64 13.25 -15.21
C LEU A 362 -0.82 13.02 -15.60
N SER A 363 -1.25 13.54 -16.75
CA SER A 363 -2.61 13.35 -17.27
C SER A 363 -2.87 11.89 -17.70
N ALA A 364 -1.81 11.18 -18.12
CA ALA A 364 -1.87 9.75 -18.41
C ALA A 364 -1.95 8.86 -17.17
N MET A 365 -1.75 9.39 -15.95
CA MET A 365 -1.87 8.61 -14.72
C MET A 365 -3.34 8.32 -14.42
N ARG A 366 -3.68 7.04 -14.37
CA ARG A 366 -5.05 6.57 -14.08
C ARG A 366 -5.21 6.37 -12.58
N TRP A 367 -5.72 7.38 -11.89
CA TRP A 367 -6.11 7.28 -10.49
C TRP A 367 -7.63 7.24 -10.44
N ASP A 368 -8.17 6.21 -9.81
CA ASP A 368 -9.61 5.98 -9.76
C ASP A 368 -10.18 6.42 -8.41
N SER A 369 -11.37 7.04 -8.43
CA SER A 369 -12.03 7.42 -7.19
C SER A 369 -12.47 6.19 -6.43
N TRP A 370 -12.26 6.24 -5.12
CA TRP A 370 -12.95 5.32 -4.25
C TRP A 370 -14.44 5.66 -4.18
N GLY A 371 -15.28 4.62 -4.19
CA GLY A 371 -16.64 4.70 -3.64
C GLY A 371 -16.63 4.74 -2.10
N ALA A 372 -17.44 3.92 -1.44
CA ALA A 372 -17.40 3.80 0.03
C ALA A 372 -16.07 3.19 0.48
N THR A 373 -15.32 3.88 1.35
CA THR A 373 -14.05 3.39 1.91
C THR A 373 -14.32 2.20 2.83
N PRO A 374 -13.86 0.97 2.50
CA PRO A 374 -13.97 -0.18 3.38
C PRO A 374 -13.19 0.10 4.68
N THR A 375 -13.56 -0.56 5.78
CA THR A 375 -12.86 -0.48 7.06
C THR A 375 -12.19 -1.83 7.34
N PRO A 376 -10.92 -2.04 6.94
CA PRO A 376 -10.25 -3.31 7.10
C PRO A 376 -10.07 -3.62 8.57
N SER A 377 -10.50 -4.81 8.99
CA SER A 377 -10.33 -5.25 10.38
C SER A 377 -8.87 -5.55 10.73
N ASP A 378 -8.04 -5.88 9.74
CA ASP A 378 -6.62 -6.21 9.91
C ASP A 378 -5.73 -5.07 9.39
N HIS A 379 -5.12 -4.34 10.34
CA HIS A 379 -4.26 -3.20 10.05
C HIS A 379 -3.21 -3.01 11.17
N ARG A 380 -2.05 -2.46 10.82
CA ARG A 380 -1.11 -1.94 11.82
C ARG A 380 -1.30 -0.43 11.97
N LYS A 381 -1.03 0.06 13.18
CA LYS A 381 -1.09 1.48 13.49
C LYS A 381 0.31 2.06 13.61
N ILE A 382 0.56 3.14 12.89
CA ILE A 382 1.78 3.93 13.01
C ILE A 382 1.41 5.15 13.85
N ARG A 383 1.82 5.11 15.12
CA ARG A 383 1.50 6.13 16.12
C ARG A 383 2.81 6.70 16.63
N THR A 384 3.07 7.97 16.31
CA THR A 384 4.25 8.81 16.63
C THR A 384 5.00 9.28 15.38
N THR A 385 5.56 10.48 15.46
CA THR A 385 6.40 11.07 14.40
C THR A 385 7.61 10.20 14.07
N SER A 386 8.22 9.55 15.07
CA SER A 386 9.39 8.68 14.84
C SER A 386 9.05 7.49 13.95
N LEU A 387 7.90 6.84 14.18
CA LEU A 387 7.46 5.71 13.36
C LEU A 387 7.01 6.18 11.97
N VAL A 388 6.34 7.32 11.86
CA VAL A 388 5.98 7.92 10.56
C VAL A 388 7.22 8.25 9.72
N ASN A 389 8.25 8.81 10.35
CA ASN A 389 9.53 9.09 9.68
C ASN A 389 10.28 7.81 9.30
N GLY A 390 10.25 6.79 10.17
CA GLY A 390 10.84 5.48 9.88
C GLY A 390 10.18 4.80 8.68
N GLU A 391 8.85 4.82 8.62
CA GLU A 391 8.07 4.32 7.49
C GLU A 391 8.43 5.04 6.18
N ALA A 392 8.42 6.37 6.20
CA ALA A 392 8.77 7.21 5.06
C ALA A 392 10.21 6.93 4.57
N SER A 393 11.15 6.79 5.51
CA SER A 393 12.55 6.50 5.20
C SER A 393 12.72 5.14 4.54
N GLN A 394 12.06 4.09 5.04
CA GLN A 394 12.14 2.76 4.45
C GLN A 394 11.52 2.70 3.04
N LEU A 395 10.38 3.36 2.83
CA LEU A 395 9.78 3.51 1.50
C LEU A 395 10.76 4.20 0.54
N ASN A 396 11.34 5.34 0.95
CA ASN A 396 12.28 6.09 0.12
C ASN A 396 13.57 5.34 -0.17
N MET A 397 14.12 4.65 0.81
CA MET A 397 15.33 3.83 0.64
C MET A 397 15.08 2.74 -0.40
N ARG A 398 13.95 2.02 -0.29
CA ARG A 398 13.62 0.96 -1.26
C ARG A 398 13.35 1.51 -2.66
N MET A 399 12.59 2.60 -2.78
CA MET A 399 12.33 3.26 -4.07
C MET A 399 13.62 3.74 -4.74
N THR A 400 14.55 4.29 -3.95
CA THR A 400 15.87 4.74 -4.43
C THR A 400 16.69 3.56 -4.93
N ALA A 401 16.76 2.46 -4.17
CA ALA A 401 17.48 1.25 -4.56
C ALA A 401 16.94 0.65 -5.88
N LEU A 402 15.62 0.56 -6.05
CA LEU A 402 15.02 0.06 -7.31
C LEU A 402 15.27 1.00 -8.49
N THR A 403 15.19 2.32 -8.26
CA THR A 403 15.50 3.32 -9.30
C THR A 403 16.94 3.17 -9.75
N TRP A 404 17.88 3.12 -8.79
CA TRP A 404 19.31 2.98 -9.06
C TRP A 404 19.61 1.69 -9.82
N LYS A 405 19.11 0.53 -9.36
CA LYS A 405 19.21 -0.75 -10.07
C LYS A 405 18.81 -0.64 -11.54
N ASN A 406 17.68 0.01 -11.82
CA ASN A 406 17.17 0.19 -13.18
C ASN A 406 18.01 1.18 -14.01
N VAL A 407 18.50 2.26 -13.41
CA VAL A 407 19.46 3.20 -14.03
C VAL A 407 20.74 2.48 -14.40
N THR A 408 21.33 1.73 -13.47
CA THR A 408 22.57 0.97 -13.68
C THR A 408 22.45 -0.03 -14.83
N ASN A 409 21.36 -0.80 -14.84
CA ASN A 409 21.06 -1.72 -15.94
C ASN A 409 20.95 -0.98 -17.27
N ARG A 410 20.27 0.18 -17.27
CA ARG A 410 20.04 0.95 -18.49
C ARG A 410 21.31 1.59 -19.05
N VAL A 411 22.17 2.13 -18.19
CA VAL A 411 23.50 2.66 -18.56
C VAL A 411 24.35 1.55 -19.16
N SER A 412 24.45 0.40 -18.49
CA SER A 412 25.21 -0.76 -18.97
C SER A 412 24.71 -1.27 -20.33
N ILE A 413 23.39 -1.31 -20.54
CA ILE A 413 22.79 -1.65 -21.85
C ILE A 413 23.16 -0.62 -22.92
N LYS A 414 23.20 0.68 -22.59
CA LYS A 414 23.56 1.73 -23.55
C LYS A 414 25.03 1.65 -23.96
N ILE A 415 25.93 1.42 -23.00
CA ILE A 415 27.36 1.24 -23.25
C ILE A 415 27.61 0.02 -24.13
N SER A 416 27.05 -1.15 -23.76
CA SER A 416 27.25 -2.42 -24.49
C SER A 416 26.65 -2.43 -25.91
N ARG A 417 25.60 -1.65 -26.17
CA ARG A 417 25.05 -1.46 -27.54
C ARG A 417 25.96 -0.64 -28.44
N GLY A 418 26.93 0.08 -27.88
CA GLY A 418 27.96 0.80 -28.64
C GLY A 418 28.85 -0.16 -29.42
N GLN A 419 29.28 0.27 -30.62
CA GLN A 419 30.30 -0.48 -31.36
C GLN A 419 31.63 -0.48 -30.59
N SER A 420 32.36 -1.59 -30.67
CA SER A 420 33.68 -1.73 -30.05
C SER A 420 34.59 -0.60 -30.51
N SER A 421 35.14 0.15 -29.57
CA SER A 421 35.99 1.31 -29.82
C SER A 421 36.75 1.68 -28.55
N GLU A 422 37.85 2.42 -28.71
CA GLU A 422 38.62 2.98 -27.59
C GLU A 422 37.74 3.79 -26.62
N VAL A 423 36.76 4.53 -27.17
CA VAL A 423 35.79 5.29 -26.37
C VAL A 423 34.92 4.36 -25.52
N ARG A 424 34.40 3.27 -26.10
CA ARG A 424 33.56 2.33 -25.36
C ARG A 424 34.33 1.67 -24.22
N ASP A 425 35.54 1.18 -24.50
CA ASP A 425 36.35 0.48 -23.50
C ASP A 425 36.72 1.43 -22.33
N ALA A 426 37.04 2.70 -22.62
CA ALA A 426 37.27 3.71 -21.57
C ALA A 426 36.01 4.06 -20.77
N VAL A 427 34.83 4.11 -21.43
CA VAL A 427 33.53 4.31 -20.78
C VAL A 427 33.19 3.15 -19.87
N GLU A 428 33.45 1.91 -20.28
CA GLU A 428 33.20 0.72 -19.47
C GLU A 428 34.02 0.76 -18.17
N VAL A 429 35.33 1.02 -18.25
CA VAL A 429 36.21 1.11 -17.08
C VAL A 429 35.72 2.19 -16.11
N LEU A 430 35.51 3.42 -16.59
CA LEU A 430 35.07 4.53 -15.74
C LEU A 430 33.66 4.30 -15.15
N TRP A 431 32.78 3.66 -15.91
CA TRP A 431 31.44 3.33 -15.42
C TRP A 431 31.49 2.36 -14.25
N TYR A 432 32.33 1.33 -14.29
CA TYR A 432 32.50 0.41 -13.17
C TYR A 432 33.06 1.12 -11.92
N GLU A 433 34.02 2.03 -12.09
CA GLU A 433 34.54 2.84 -10.98
C GLU A 433 33.45 3.70 -10.32
N TRP A 434 32.69 4.46 -11.11
CA TRP A 434 31.57 5.26 -10.59
C TRP A 434 30.47 4.40 -9.98
N GLN A 435 30.16 3.27 -10.61
CA GLN A 435 29.15 2.33 -10.12
C GLN A 435 29.54 1.79 -8.74
N ASP A 436 30.80 1.39 -8.55
CA ASP A 436 31.29 0.86 -7.27
C ASP A 436 31.25 1.92 -6.17
N GLU A 437 31.67 3.16 -6.47
CA GLU A 437 31.59 4.29 -5.54
C GLU A 437 30.14 4.57 -5.10
N ILE A 438 29.22 4.68 -6.06
CA ILE A 438 27.81 4.99 -5.79
C ILE A 438 27.10 3.80 -5.12
N ASN A 439 27.47 2.56 -5.42
CA ASN A 439 26.91 1.38 -4.77
C ASN A 439 27.30 1.29 -3.28
N ALA A 440 28.46 1.85 -2.91
CA ALA A 440 28.93 1.84 -1.53
C ALA A 440 28.14 2.80 -0.61
N ASP A 441 27.41 3.78 -1.17
CA ASP A 441 26.68 4.79 -0.41
C ASP A 441 25.27 5.06 -0.96
N THR A 442 24.26 4.63 -0.20
CA THR A 442 22.84 4.85 -0.53
C THR A 442 22.43 6.32 -0.51
N THR A 443 23.10 7.16 0.29
CA THR A 443 22.85 8.60 0.31
C THR A 443 23.35 9.23 -0.98
N LEU A 444 24.52 8.83 -1.49
CA LEU A 444 24.99 9.28 -2.80
C LEU A 444 24.04 8.88 -3.93
N GLN A 445 23.45 7.69 -3.88
CA GLN A 445 22.40 7.28 -4.84
C GLN A 445 21.22 8.25 -4.81
N GLN A 446 20.68 8.53 -3.62
CA GLN A 446 19.54 9.43 -3.48
C GLN A 446 19.87 10.85 -3.99
N GLU A 447 21.02 11.40 -3.60
CA GLU A 447 21.45 12.72 -4.02
C GLU A 447 21.63 12.81 -5.54
N LEU A 448 22.34 11.85 -6.14
CA LEU A 448 22.56 11.79 -7.58
C LEU A 448 21.24 11.78 -8.36
N LEU A 449 20.33 10.88 -8.01
CA LEU A 449 19.07 10.70 -8.70
C LEU A 449 18.17 11.94 -8.57
N ARG A 450 18.13 12.55 -7.38
CA ARG A 450 17.38 13.78 -7.11
C ARG A 450 17.96 14.96 -7.88
N ASP A 451 19.27 15.17 -7.77
CA ASP A 451 19.94 16.36 -8.29
C ASP A 451 19.88 16.42 -9.82
N MET A 452 19.91 15.28 -10.50
CA MET A 452 19.74 15.21 -11.96
C MET A 452 18.33 15.60 -12.44
N LEU A 453 17.32 15.47 -11.60
CA LEU A 453 15.92 15.78 -11.93
C LEU A 453 15.44 17.10 -11.31
N TYR A 454 16.38 17.91 -10.82
CA TYR A 454 16.11 19.17 -10.13
C TYR A 454 16.88 20.34 -10.75
N ALA A 455 16.15 21.37 -11.13
CA ALA A 455 16.71 22.66 -11.51
C ALA A 455 16.76 23.59 -10.29
N LYS A 456 17.90 24.23 -10.00
CA LYS A 456 18.04 25.11 -8.82
C LYS A 456 17.02 26.25 -8.80
N SER A 457 16.62 26.72 -9.97
CA SER A 457 15.60 27.75 -10.13
C SER A 457 14.20 27.30 -9.67
N GLU A 458 13.97 26.01 -9.44
CA GLU A 458 12.72 25.50 -8.87
C GLU A 458 12.62 25.66 -7.35
N GLY A 459 13.72 26.00 -6.67
CA GLY A 459 13.74 26.41 -5.25
C GLY A 459 13.45 25.33 -4.20
N SER A 460 13.00 24.13 -4.58
CA SER A 460 12.74 23.03 -3.65
C SER A 460 13.27 21.69 -4.16
N LEU A 461 14.14 21.06 -3.38
CA LEU A 461 14.72 19.74 -3.67
C LEU A 461 13.70 18.60 -3.67
N ILE A 462 12.58 18.77 -2.97
CA ILE A 462 11.47 17.79 -2.91
C ILE A 462 10.97 17.46 -4.32
N ILE A 463 11.02 18.44 -5.23
CA ILE A 463 10.63 18.25 -6.63
C ILE A 463 11.48 17.12 -7.25
N GLY A 464 12.81 17.23 -7.17
CA GLY A 464 13.71 16.20 -7.69
C GLY A 464 13.52 14.83 -7.03
N GLU A 465 13.17 14.80 -5.74
CA GLU A 465 12.90 13.55 -5.02
C GLU A 465 11.64 12.86 -5.53
N LEU A 466 10.56 13.62 -5.74
CA LEU A 466 9.30 13.10 -6.27
C LEU A 466 9.40 12.68 -7.74
N ARG A 467 10.25 13.34 -8.53
CA ARG A 467 10.53 12.96 -9.93
C ARG A 467 11.38 11.70 -10.06
N SER A 468 12.13 11.35 -9.01
CA SER A 468 13.05 10.22 -9.02
C SER A 468 12.31 8.88 -8.89
N GLY A 469 12.24 8.12 -9.97
CA GLY A 469 11.63 6.79 -9.95
C GLY A 469 11.68 6.08 -11.29
N LEU A 470 10.96 4.97 -11.43
CA LEU A 470 11.05 4.11 -12.62
C LEU A 470 10.72 4.80 -13.94
N ARG A 471 9.87 5.84 -13.93
CA ARG A 471 9.48 6.59 -15.13
C ARG A 471 10.60 7.48 -15.69
N THR A 472 11.54 7.90 -14.84
CA THR A 472 12.60 8.86 -15.19
C THR A 472 13.97 8.20 -15.35
N VAL A 473 14.06 6.87 -15.21
CA VAL A 473 15.28 6.06 -15.39
C VAL A 473 15.99 6.36 -16.71
N LEU A 474 15.24 6.57 -17.79
CA LEU A 474 15.82 6.88 -19.11
C LEU A 474 16.57 8.22 -19.12
N LEU A 475 15.98 9.27 -18.53
CA LEU A 475 16.58 10.60 -18.45
C LEU A 475 17.92 10.56 -17.70
N ILE A 476 17.92 9.89 -16.54
CA ILE A 476 19.10 9.75 -15.68
C ILE A 476 20.17 8.92 -16.39
N ALA A 477 19.81 7.82 -17.04
CA ALA A 477 20.76 6.99 -17.77
C ALA A 477 21.40 7.74 -18.95
N ASP A 478 20.64 8.55 -19.67
CA ASP A 478 21.18 9.42 -20.75
C ASP A 478 22.16 10.45 -20.19
N ALA A 479 21.83 11.05 -19.03
CA ALA A 479 22.70 11.99 -18.36
C ALA A 479 24.03 11.37 -17.94
N LEU A 480 23.99 10.19 -17.31
CA LEU A 480 25.20 9.48 -16.89
C LEU A 480 26.09 9.09 -18.07
N VAL A 481 25.51 8.56 -19.15
CA VAL A 481 26.28 8.21 -20.36
C VAL A 481 26.97 9.45 -20.95
N MET A 482 26.27 10.58 -21.03
CA MET A 482 26.87 11.81 -21.51
C MET A 482 28.00 12.31 -20.58
N LEU A 483 27.80 12.25 -19.26
CA LEU A 483 28.83 12.60 -18.28
C LEU A 483 30.09 11.71 -18.41
N LEU A 484 29.93 10.41 -18.62
CA LEU A 484 31.05 9.48 -18.84
C LEU A 484 31.88 9.86 -20.07
N HIS A 485 31.23 10.21 -21.19
CA HIS A 485 31.94 10.68 -22.38
C HIS A 485 32.75 11.96 -22.11
N LEU A 486 32.18 12.92 -21.37
CA LEU A 486 32.84 14.17 -21.04
C LEU A 486 33.98 13.97 -20.04
N ALA A 487 33.79 13.08 -19.06
CA ALA A 487 34.83 12.72 -18.11
C ALA A 487 36.06 12.16 -18.84
N ILE A 488 35.87 11.22 -19.78
CA ILE A 488 36.97 10.64 -20.57
C ILE A 488 37.66 11.69 -21.44
N ALA A 489 36.91 12.68 -21.93
CA ALA A 489 37.47 13.79 -22.68
C ALA A 489 38.26 14.80 -21.82
N SER A 490 38.09 14.83 -20.50
CA SER A 490 38.65 15.89 -19.64
C SER A 490 40.15 15.76 -19.31
N GLU A 491 40.78 14.62 -19.60
CA GLU A 491 42.20 14.32 -19.32
C GLU A 491 42.63 14.35 -17.83
N VAL A 492 41.78 14.77 -16.89
CA VAL A 492 42.15 14.86 -15.47
C VAL A 492 42.25 13.48 -14.81
N THR A 493 43.01 13.30 -13.74
CA THR A 493 43.04 12.03 -13.00
C THR A 493 41.84 11.87 -12.08
N ASP A 494 41.36 12.96 -11.48
CA ASP A 494 40.13 12.99 -10.66
C ASP A 494 38.93 13.33 -11.55
N ARG A 495 38.14 12.33 -11.90
CA ARG A 495 36.99 12.43 -12.80
C ARG A 495 35.77 11.85 -12.11
N SER A 496 35.07 12.66 -11.33
CA SER A 496 33.77 12.29 -10.78
C SER A 496 32.64 12.87 -11.63
N TRP A 497 31.42 12.40 -11.41
CA TRP A 497 30.22 12.98 -12.03
C TRP A 497 29.93 14.42 -11.54
N ARG A 498 30.60 14.87 -10.48
CA ARG A 498 30.48 16.22 -9.89
C ARG A 498 31.63 17.15 -10.27
N ASN A 499 32.80 16.63 -10.60
CA ASN A 499 33.99 17.44 -10.88
C ASN A 499 34.89 16.78 -11.93
N PHE A 500 35.39 17.58 -12.86
CA PHE A 500 36.48 17.20 -13.76
C PHE A 500 37.76 17.90 -13.30
N GLY A 501 38.47 17.27 -12.36
CA GLY A 501 39.59 17.87 -11.62
C GLY A 501 39.18 18.96 -10.63
N ASP A 502 40.19 19.59 -10.03
CA ASP A 502 40.01 20.55 -8.93
C ASP A 502 39.29 21.84 -9.30
N SER A 503 39.19 22.14 -10.60
CA SER A 503 38.76 23.46 -11.08
C SER A 503 37.46 23.46 -11.90
N LEU A 504 36.89 22.32 -12.28
CA LEU A 504 35.69 22.27 -13.12
C LEU A 504 34.57 21.51 -12.41
N SER A 505 33.72 22.24 -11.68
CA SER A 505 32.48 21.67 -11.15
C SER A 505 31.49 21.37 -12.27
N VAL A 506 30.88 20.19 -12.21
CA VAL A 506 29.98 19.63 -13.21
C VAL A 506 28.61 19.42 -12.59
N ARG A 507 27.56 19.78 -13.31
CA ARG A 507 26.18 19.46 -12.94
C ARG A 507 25.40 19.05 -14.18
N ALA A 508 24.61 17.98 -14.06
CA ALA A 508 23.67 17.58 -15.09
C ALA A 508 22.23 17.89 -14.67
N VAL A 509 21.44 18.43 -15.59
CA VAL A 509 19.98 18.52 -15.46
C VAL A 509 19.36 17.72 -16.59
N ALA A 510 18.75 16.59 -16.24
CA ALA A 510 18.31 15.55 -17.15
C ALA A 510 16.87 15.74 -17.67
N LEU A 511 16.21 16.83 -17.30
CA LEU A 511 14.81 17.10 -17.67
C LEU A 511 14.68 17.32 -19.18
N LEU A 512 13.70 16.68 -19.81
CA LEU A 512 13.28 16.96 -21.18
C LEU A 512 12.13 17.99 -21.21
N TYR A 513 11.23 17.94 -20.24
CA TYR A 513 10.15 18.90 -20.05
C TYR A 513 10.27 19.63 -18.71
N TRP A 514 9.81 20.88 -18.68
CA TRP A 514 9.92 21.73 -17.51
C TRP A 514 8.84 22.81 -17.50
N ALA A 515 8.34 23.20 -16.32
CA ALA A 515 7.37 24.29 -16.15
C ALA A 515 8.04 25.65 -15.91
N GLY A 516 9.36 25.70 -15.79
CA GLY A 516 10.08 26.94 -15.55
C GLY A 516 10.33 27.25 -14.07
N PRO A 517 10.94 28.43 -13.83
CA PRO A 517 11.36 28.86 -12.49
C PRO A 517 10.19 29.42 -11.67
N ASN A 518 9.21 30.03 -12.33
CA ASN A 518 8.03 30.62 -11.69
C ASN A 518 6.98 29.54 -11.35
N GLN A 519 6.39 29.61 -10.15
CA GLN A 519 5.35 28.69 -9.70
C GLN A 519 3.98 28.95 -10.38
N GLN A 520 3.81 30.09 -11.03
CA GLN A 520 2.52 30.52 -11.60
C GLN A 520 2.35 30.24 -13.10
N THR A 521 3.42 29.90 -13.83
CA THR A 521 3.33 29.56 -15.24
C THR A 521 2.92 28.10 -15.40
N GLU A 522 1.74 27.86 -15.97
CA GLU A 522 1.20 26.51 -16.21
C GLU A 522 1.78 25.84 -17.47
N ASP A 523 2.46 26.61 -18.33
CA ASP A 523 2.94 26.11 -19.62
C ASP A 523 4.16 25.21 -19.46
N LEU A 524 3.89 23.90 -19.49
CA LEU A 524 4.88 22.86 -19.72
C LEU A 524 5.52 23.06 -21.09
N ARG A 525 6.83 22.94 -21.14
CA ARG A 525 7.57 23.16 -22.38
C ARG A 525 8.80 22.31 -22.43
N ARG A 526 9.30 22.11 -23.64
CA ARG A 526 10.53 21.37 -23.86
C ARG A 526 11.69 22.21 -23.36
N PHE A 527 12.45 21.64 -22.43
CA PHE A 527 13.53 22.33 -21.72
C PHE A 527 14.53 22.92 -22.72
N PHE A 528 14.73 24.24 -22.68
CA PHE A 528 15.53 25.09 -23.58
C PHE A 528 15.13 25.20 -25.05
N ASP A 529 14.46 24.20 -25.62
CA ASP A 529 14.06 24.25 -27.04
C ASP A 529 12.92 25.27 -27.24
N ASP A 530 12.03 25.44 -26.24
CA ASP A 530 10.87 26.34 -26.30
C ASP A 530 11.00 27.58 -25.37
N ASP A 531 12.03 27.67 -24.53
CA ASP A 531 12.21 28.78 -23.57
C ASP A 531 12.45 30.12 -24.28
N ASP A 532 11.95 31.23 -23.74
CA ASP A 532 12.36 32.57 -24.18
C ASP A 532 13.71 33.01 -23.55
N ARG A 533 14.28 34.13 -24.03
CA ARG A 533 15.58 34.63 -23.55
C ARG A 533 15.59 34.92 -22.04
N SER A 534 14.49 35.40 -21.48
CA SER A 534 14.39 35.75 -20.06
C SER A 534 14.35 34.51 -19.18
N GLN A 535 13.59 33.50 -19.59
CA GLN A 535 13.47 32.21 -18.89
C GLN A 535 14.81 31.46 -18.88
N ARG A 536 15.53 31.46 -20.02
CA ARG A 536 16.89 30.88 -20.11
C ARG A 536 17.86 31.60 -19.18
N ALA A 537 17.83 32.93 -19.16
CA ALA A 537 18.70 33.73 -18.30
C ALA A 537 18.44 33.48 -16.81
N GLU A 538 17.17 33.35 -16.41
CA GLU A 538 16.80 33.07 -15.02
C GLU A 538 17.28 31.68 -14.58
N PHE A 539 17.09 30.65 -15.41
CA PHE A 539 17.62 29.32 -15.13
C PHE A 539 19.15 29.33 -15.01
N LEU A 540 19.84 29.88 -16.03
CA LEU A 540 21.31 29.89 -16.06
C LEU A 540 21.90 30.71 -14.92
N GLY A 541 21.26 31.79 -14.50
CA GLY A 541 21.71 32.62 -13.37
C GLY A 541 21.63 31.94 -12.01
N LYS A 542 20.89 30.83 -11.88
CA LYS A 542 20.81 30.02 -10.65
C LYS A 542 21.75 28.81 -10.68
N GLU A 543 22.16 28.38 -11.87
CA GLU A 543 23.06 27.25 -12.04
C GLU A 543 24.52 27.69 -11.95
N THR A 544 25.16 27.37 -10.82
CA THR A 544 26.51 27.85 -10.48
C THR A 544 27.64 26.88 -10.83
N ALA A 545 27.34 25.73 -11.43
CA ALA A 545 28.37 24.80 -11.88
C ALA A 545 29.13 25.37 -13.08
N ARG A 546 30.44 25.13 -13.16
CA ARG A 546 31.24 25.61 -14.29
C ARG A 546 30.83 24.92 -15.59
N VAL A 547 30.64 23.61 -15.54
CA VAL A 547 30.14 22.82 -16.67
C VAL A 547 28.71 22.38 -16.37
N LEU A 548 27.77 22.89 -17.16
CA LEU A 548 26.37 22.46 -17.12
C LEU A 548 26.10 21.49 -18.27
N VAL A 549 25.60 20.31 -17.95
CA VAL A 549 25.27 19.26 -18.92
C VAL A 549 23.75 19.15 -19.03
N LEU A 550 23.24 19.25 -20.26
CA LEU A 550 21.82 19.22 -20.60
C LEU A 550 21.56 18.10 -21.61
N PRO A 551 21.44 16.84 -21.16
CA PRO A 551 21.43 15.65 -22.02
C PRO A 551 20.22 15.56 -22.95
N GLN A 552 19.13 16.26 -22.63
CA GLN A 552 17.88 16.20 -23.38
C GLN A 552 17.70 17.39 -24.33
N ALA A 553 18.44 18.48 -24.10
CA ALA A 553 18.41 19.66 -24.95
C ALA A 553 19.11 19.37 -26.28
N ARG A 554 18.45 19.70 -27.40
CA ARG A 554 19.03 19.56 -28.76
C ARG A 554 19.55 20.88 -29.31
N SER A 555 19.12 21.98 -28.72
CA SER A 555 19.58 23.33 -29.03
C SER A 555 21.10 23.45 -28.93
N SER A 556 21.67 24.24 -29.86
CA SER A 556 23.09 24.61 -29.83
C SER A 556 23.37 25.54 -28.65
N VAL A 557 24.63 25.59 -28.23
CA VAL A 557 25.07 26.48 -27.14
C VAL A 557 24.77 27.95 -27.43
N SER A 558 24.95 28.39 -28.68
CA SER A 558 24.61 29.76 -29.11
C SER A 558 23.13 30.07 -28.95
N ALA A 559 22.25 29.10 -29.30
CA ALA A 559 20.83 29.24 -29.10
C ALA A 559 20.49 29.36 -27.61
N ILE A 560 21.09 28.53 -26.76
CA ILE A 560 20.83 28.54 -25.31
C ILE A 560 21.22 29.87 -24.66
N TYR A 561 22.37 30.45 -25.03
CA TYR A 561 22.75 31.79 -24.56
C TYR A 561 21.98 32.93 -25.24
N GLY A 562 21.15 32.63 -26.24
CA GLY A 562 20.39 33.63 -26.99
C GLY A 562 21.28 34.55 -27.82
N LYS A 563 22.46 34.08 -28.26
CA LYS A 563 23.38 34.83 -29.12
C LYS A 563 22.84 34.87 -30.54
N THR A 564 22.60 36.06 -31.05
CA THR A 564 22.23 36.31 -32.45
C THR A 564 23.46 36.65 -33.28
N LEU A 565 23.36 36.57 -34.62
CA LEU A 565 24.43 37.03 -35.51
C LEU A 565 24.75 38.54 -35.37
N ALA A 566 23.85 39.30 -34.75
CA ALA A 566 24.02 40.73 -34.48
C ALA A 566 24.74 41.00 -33.15
N ASP A 567 24.74 40.03 -32.24
CA ASP A 567 25.56 40.08 -31.04
C ASP A 567 26.98 39.71 -31.48
N GLY A 568 27.90 40.68 -31.55
CA GLY A 568 29.30 40.43 -31.90
C GLY A 568 29.98 39.41 -30.98
N SER A 569 31.29 39.18 -31.15
CA SER A 569 32.07 38.23 -30.33
C SER A 569 31.96 38.46 -28.81
N ASP A 570 31.55 39.67 -28.40
CA ASP A 570 31.53 40.16 -27.03
C ASP A 570 30.11 40.25 -26.42
N GLY A 571 29.08 39.82 -27.15
CA GLY A 571 27.71 39.82 -26.65
C GLY A 571 27.49 38.82 -25.50
N GLY A 572 27.40 39.32 -24.26
CA GLY A 572 26.89 38.57 -23.11
C GLY A 572 27.85 38.33 -21.92
N ASP A 573 28.93 39.10 -21.78
CA ASP A 573 29.81 39.06 -20.59
C ASP A 573 29.93 40.46 -19.94
N SER A 574 28.80 41.09 -19.56
CA SER A 574 28.83 42.28 -18.71
C SER A 574 29.13 41.89 -17.26
N ILE A 575 29.84 42.73 -16.50
CA ILE A 575 30.00 42.58 -15.03
C ILE A 575 28.63 42.51 -14.31
N ALA A 576 27.58 43.06 -14.94
CA ALA A 576 26.20 43.00 -14.43
C ALA A 576 25.47 41.68 -14.72
N ASP A 577 26.05 40.78 -15.54
CA ASP A 577 25.41 39.50 -15.87
C ASP A 577 25.56 38.50 -14.70
N PRO A 578 24.50 37.76 -14.35
CA PRO A 578 24.52 36.82 -13.23
C PRO A 578 25.58 35.72 -13.45
N ARG A 579 26.12 35.15 -12.36
CA ARG A 579 27.03 34.00 -12.38
C ARG A 579 26.37 32.83 -13.12
N ALA A 580 26.68 32.67 -14.40
CA ALA A 580 26.21 31.60 -15.25
C ALA A 580 27.29 30.51 -15.44
N PRO A 581 26.93 29.30 -15.87
CA PRO A 581 27.88 28.26 -16.20
C PRO A 581 28.91 28.74 -17.23
N THR A 582 30.18 28.41 -17.03
CA THR A 582 31.26 28.79 -17.97
C THR A 582 31.11 28.04 -19.29
N SER A 583 30.60 26.81 -19.24
CA SER A 583 30.36 25.98 -20.42
C SER A 583 29.06 25.21 -20.27
N ILE A 584 28.35 25.05 -21.39
CA ILE A 584 27.13 24.25 -21.50
C ILE A 584 27.38 23.17 -22.53
N VAL A 585 27.07 21.92 -22.19
CA VAL A 585 27.13 20.79 -23.12
C VAL A 585 25.74 20.23 -23.30
N THR A 586 25.29 20.11 -24.54
CA THR A 586 23.96 19.59 -24.90
C THR A 586 24.07 18.40 -25.84
N HIS A 587 22.94 17.73 -26.10
CA HIS A 587 22.87 16.64 -27.06
C HIS A 587 22.72 17.16 -28.50
N SER A 588 23.52 18.17 -28.83
CA SER A 588 23.56 18.85 -30.11
C SER A 588 24.17 17.96 -31.21
N GLN A 589 24.14 18.43 -32.45
CA GLN A 589 24.75 17.71 -33.56
C GLN A 589 26.27 17.64 -33.41
N GLU A 590 26.92 18.69 -32.89
CA GLU A 590 28.37 18.71 -32.69
C GLU A 590 28.84 17.62 -31.72
N TYR A 591 28.07 17.37 -30.65
CA TYR A 591 28.35 16.28 -29.72
C TYR A 591 28.18 14.90 -30.39
N LYS A 592 27.13 14.72 -31.18
CA LYS A 592 26.90 13.46 -31.92
C LYS A 592 27.98 13.19 -32.95
N ASP A 593 28.45 14.22 -33.65
CA ASP A 593 29.51 14.12 -34.63
C ASP A 593 30.83 13.71 -33.94
N ALA A 594 31.13 14.30 -32.78
CA ALA A 594 32.29 13.93 -31.97
C ALA A 594 32.24 12.46 -31.52
N LEU A 595 31.07 11.97 -31.10
CA LEU A 595 30.86 10.54 -30.80
C LEU A 595 30.99 9.65 -32.05
N GLY A 596 30.54 10.14 -33.21
CA GLY A 596 30.62 9.45 -34.50
C GLY A 596 32.07 9.14 -34.94
N LEU A 597 33.03 9.96 -34.50
CA LEU A 597 34.47 9.73 -34.72
C LEU A 597 35.01 8.52 -33.95
N LYS A 598 34.31 8.06 -32.90
CA LYS A 598 34.66 6.87 -32.09
C LYS A 598 36.10 6.86 -31.57
N SER A 599 36.70 8.03 -31.37
CA SER A 599 38.04 8.18 -30.84
C SER A 599 38.03 9.11 -29.64
N ILE A 600 38.88 8.82 -28.66
CA ILE A 600 39.02 9.69 -27.49
C ILE A 600 39.52 11.08 -27.91
N ALA A 601 40.40 11.16 -28.91
CA ALA A 601 40.89 12.43 -29.47
C ALA A 601 39.77 13.33 -30.01
N GLY A 602 38.76 12.75 -30.69
CA GLY A 602 37.61 13.50 -31.17
C GLY A 602 36.77 14.11 -30.04
N LEU A 603 36.52 13.34 -28.98
CA LEU A 603 35.81 13.84 -27.80
C LEU A 603 36.60 14.90 -27.03
N LYS A 604 37.93 14.73 -26.92
CA LYS A 604 38.83 15.74 -26.35
C LYS A 604 38.76 17.06 -27.11
N ALA A 605 38.87 17.01 -28.44
CA ALA A 605 38.77 18.20 -29.27
C ALA A 605 37.42 18.91 -29.10
N PHE A 606 36.33 18.15 -29.00
CA PHE A 606 34.99 18.68 -28.72
C PHE A 606 34.91 19.38 -27.36
N LEU A 607 35.37 18.73 -26.29
CA LEU A 607 35.30 19.30 -24.94
C LEU A 607 36.22 20.53 -24.81
N ALA A 608 37.45 20.46 -25.31
CA ALA A 608 38.38 21.58 -25.33
C ALA A 608 37.80 22.81 -26.06
N LYS A 609 37.18 22.59 -27.23
CA LYS A 609 36.47 23.66 -27.96
C LYS A 609 35.35 24.26 -27.11
N THR A 610 34.60 23.43 -26.40
CA THR A 610 33.46 23.87 -25.56
C THR A 610 33.91 24.67 -24.34
N LEU A 611 35.07 24.34 -23.77
CA LEU A 611 35.66 25.06 -22.64
C LEU A 611 36.33 26.38 -23.08
N GLN A 612 37.04 26.39 -24.22
CA GLN A 612 37.82 27.56 -24.66
C GLN A 612 36.99 28.74 -25.16
N VAL A 613 35.78 28.51 -25.71
CA VAL A 613 34.97 29.57 -26.34
C VAL A 613 34.63 30.71 -25.38
N ARG A 614 34.43 30.44 -24.08
CA ARG A 614 34.08 31.48 -23.10
C ARG A 614 35.28 32.06 -22.37
N ASP A 615 36.29 31.26 -22.02
CA ASP A 615 37.49 31.78 -21.36
C ASP A 615 38.26 32.75 -22.26
N ALA A 616 38.29 32.51 -23.57
CA ALA A 616 38.84 33.44 -24.55
C ALA A 616 38.03 34.76 -24.62
N GLN A 617 36.69 34.67 -24.62
CA GLN A 617 35.79 35.84 -24.64
C GLN A 617 35.93 36.68 -23.37
N ARG A 618 35.96 36.03 -22.20
CA ARG A 618 36.13 36.70 -20.91
C ARG A 618 37.51 37.34 -20.76
N THR A 619 38.57 36.67 -21.22
CA THR A 619 39.93 37.22 -21.19
C THR A 619 40.05 38.42 -22.12
N LEU A 620 39.45 38.36 -23.32
CA LEU A 620 39.38 39.50 -24.25
C LEU A 620 38.60 40.68 -23.64
N HIS A 621 37.46 40.43 -22.99
CA HIS A 621 36.67 41.48 -22.35
C HIS A 621 37.39 42.12 -21.15
N ILE A 622 38.01 41.32 -20.28
CA ILE A 622 38.84 41.84 -19.17
C ILE A 622 40.02 42.64 -19.72
N ASN A 623 40.68 42.16 -20.77
CA ASN A 623 41.76 42.89 -21.40
C ASN A 623 41.27 44.23 -21.97
N MET A 624 40.15 44.28 -22.71
CA MET A 624 39.56 45.54 -23.18
C MET A 624 39.28 46.53 -22.04
N LEU A 625 38.69 46.06 -20.93
CA LEU A 625 38.40 46.89 -19.75
C LEU A 625 39.65 47.33 -18.97
N THR A 626 40.79 46.66 -19.12
CA THR A 626 42.04 46.96 -18.40
C THR A 626 43.10 47.65 -19.27
N THR A 627 43.00 47.56 -20.60
CA THR A 627 43.87 48.26 -21.55
C THR A 627 43.36 49.63 -21.97
N GLU A 628 42.07 49.94 -21.79
CA GLU A 628 41.57 51.32 -21.87
C GLU A 628 41.88 52.04 -20.55
N ASN A 629 43.12 52.52 -20.41
CA ASN A 629 43.48 53.48 -19.38
C ASN A 629 43.04 54.88 -19.88
N PRO A 630 42.07 55.59 -19.25
CA PRO A 630 41.62 56.90 -19.72
C PRO A 630 42.64 58.04 -19.49
N HIS A 631 43.85 57.71 -19.04
CA HIS A 631 44.91 58.66 -18.70
C HIS A 631 46.27 58.20 -19.23
N ALA A 632 46.37 58.06 -20.55
CA ALA A 632 47.64 58.01 -21.27
C ALA A 632 47.51 58.74 -22.62
N ASP A 633 47.20 60.04 -22.56
CA ASP A 633 47.97 61.13 -23.16
C ASP A 633 47.40 62.49 -22.71
#